data_AF-A0AAN4YFB3-F1
#
_entry.id   AF-A0AAN4YFB3-F1
#
_cell.length_a   1.000
_cell.length_b   1.000
_cell.length_c   1.000
_cell.angle_alpha   90.00
_cell.angle_beta   90.00
_cell.angle_gamma   90.00
#
_symmetry.space_group_name_H-M   'P 1'
#
loop_
_entity.id
_entity.type
_entity.pdbx_description
1 polymer ?
#
loop_
_entity_poly.entity_id
_entity_poly.type
_entity_poly.pdbx_seq_one_letter_code
_entity_poly.pdbx_strand_id
1 'polypeptide(L)'
;MKSHPINHASSYTFHMDGTIGVEVRASGYIQAAYYAHNEDFGYRIHDALSGSMHDHVLNFKADFDILGVNNSIELTTVAPVTRTFTWSGGRSRNTMTLERSILSSEDEGRFNWGPNGATMMHVINQDARNPYGEYRGYRVLPAAGTAHLTVQDSSNLAHAAHWAEYDIQVTRQHDHEPRAAHAYNSQDIHNPPVNFAEFFDGEPLNQTDLVVWLNLGMHHVPHTGDLPNTVFTTARSGVQFTPLNYLAGDPSRQTVNMVRVNYANGSATEVKTFGQAEEVCTVPITGIGEELWRYQGDVVVRKFPYNPNDPYYEMEGDA
;
A
#
# COMPACT_ATOMS: atom_id res chain seq x y z
N MET A 1 27.25 -9.51 15.16
CA MET A 1 26.34 -8.66 14.38
C MET A 1 25.23 -9.54 13.83
N LYS A 2 24.06 -9.56 14.47
CA LYS A 2 22.85 -9.97 13.76
C LYS A 2 22.40 -8.77 12.95
N SER A 3 23.14 -8.47 11.87
CA SER A 3 22.72 -7.44 10.92
C SER A 3 21.36 -7.84 10.40
N HIS A 4 20.31 -7.13 10.80
CA HIS A 4 19.05 -7.17 10.09
C HIS A 4 19.35 -6.44 8.78
N PRO A 5 19.51 -7.15 7.66
CA PRO A 5 20.12 -6.55 6.47
C PRO A 5 19.21 -5.44 5.94
N ILE A 6 17.89 -5.58 6.08
CA ILE A 6 16.91 -4.70 5.47
C ILE A 6 16.32 -3.70 6.48
N ASN A 7 16.27 -2.43 6.07
CA ASN A 7 15.53 -1.36 6.74
C ASN A 7 14.25 -1.07 5.95
N HIS A 8 13.09 -1.29 6.58
CA HIS A 8 11.80 -0.88 6.02
C HIS A 8 11.34 0.44 6.65
N ALA A 9 10.94 1.39 5.80
CA ALA A 9 10.28 2.61 6.22
C ALA A 9 8.81 2.56 5.78
N SER A 10 7.90 2.41 6.73
CA SER A 10 6.45 2.45 6.50
C SER A 10 5.92 3.85 6.79
N SER A 11 5.09 4.38 5.89
CA SER A 11 4.49 5.72 6.02
C SER A 11 3.00 5.66 5.78
N TYR A 12 2.25 6.26 6.70
CA TYR A 12 0.82 6.54 6.55
C TYR A 12 0.64 8.04 6.32
N THR A 13 0.01 8.40 5.20
CA THR A 13 -0.16 9.79 4.78
C THR A 13 -1.63 10.15 4.72
N PHE A 14 -1.99 11.34 5.19
CA PHE A 14 -3.36 11.85 5.20
C PHE A 14 -3.37 13.19 4.48
N HIS A 15 -4.19 13.31 3.45
CA HIS A 15 -4.25 14.48 2.58
C HIS A 15 -5.55 15.27 2.80
N MET A 16 -5.51 16.56 2.48
CA MET A 16 -6.65 17.48 2.67
C MET A 16 -7.86 17.17 1.77
N ASP A 17 -7.68 16.39 0.71
CA ASP A 17 -8.74 15.89 -0.16
C ASP A 17 -9.42 14.62 0.41
N GLY A 18 -8.96 14.12 1.56
CA GLY A 18 -9.44 12.88 2.18
C GLY A 18 -8.71 11.62 1.72
N THR A 19 -7.67 11.74 0.90
CA THR A 19 -6.86 10.60 0.43
C THR A 19 -5.93 10.09 1.54
N ILE A 20 -5.98 8.79 1.80
CA ILE A 20 -5.08 8.08 2.70
C ILE A 20 -4.05 7.32 1.86
N GLY A 21 -2.77 7.40 2.18
CA GLY A 21 -1.71 6.64 1.51
C GLY A 21 -0.98 5.71 2.46
N VAL A 22 -0.72 4.50 2.01
CA VAL A 22 0.13 3.51 2.69
C VAL A 22 1.31 3.23 1.78
N GLU A 23 2.52 3.60 2.22
CA GLU A 23 3.76 3.41 1.45
C GLU A 23 4.78 2.65 2.30
N VAL A 24 5.51 1.74 1.65
CA VAL A 24 6.72 1.14 2.19
C VAL A 24 7.90 1.44 1.28
N ARG A 25 9.06 1.70 1.88
CA ARG A 25 10.33 1.80 1.19
C ARG A 25 11.35 0.88 1.85
N ALA A 26 12.26 0.32 1.05
CA ALA A 26 13.34 -0.54 1.52
C ALA A 26 14.71 0.13 1.33
N SER A 27 15.60 -0.09 2.29
CA SER A 27 17.02 0.29 2.25
C SER A 27 17.81 -0.70 3.11
N GLY A 28 19.06 -0.38 3.43
CA GLY A 28 19.98 -1.28 4.12
C GLY A 28 20.73 -2.20 3.17
N TYR A 29 21.38 -3.20 3.75
CA TYR A 29 22.14 -4.21 3.04
C TYR A 29 21.21 -5.22 2.37
N ILE A 30 21.63 -5.72 1.22
CA ILE A 30 20.99 -6.85 0.55
C ILE A 30 21.45 -8.18 1.14
N GLN A 31 20.61 -9.21 1.05
CA GLN A 31 21.07 -10.60 1.20
C GLN A 31 21.65 -11.06 -0.13
N ALA A 32 22.98 -10.94 -0.27
CA ALA A 32 23.70 -11.33 -1.47
C ALA A 32 23.88 -12.85 -1.61
N ALA A 33 24.33 -13.30 -2.78
CA ALA A 33 24.75 -14.67 -3.06
C ALA A 33 26.22 -14.71 -3.51
N TYR A 34 26.85 -15.89 -3.44
CA TYR A 34 28.18 -16.09 -4.04
C TYR A 34 28.08 -16.09 -5.56
N TYR A 35 29.04 -15.48 -6.27
CA TYR A 35 28.91 -15.23 -7.71
C TYR A 35 28.99 -16.48 -8.60
N ALA A 36 29.67 -17.54 -8.14
CA ALA A 36 30.00 -18.67 -9.00
C ALA A 36 28.73 -19.45 -9.39
N HIS A 37 28.52 -19.61 -10.70
CA HIS A 37 27.38 -20.34 -11.28
C HIS A 37 26.00 -19.75 -10.90
N ASN A 38 25.91 -18.42 -10.76
CA ASN A 38 24.68 -17.71 -10.39
C ASN A 38 24.18 -16.74 -11.49
N GLU A 39 24.60 -16.92 -12.74
CA GLU A 39 24.33 -16.00 -13.85
C GLU A 39 22.84 -15.83 -14.18
N ASP A 40 22.05 -16.87 -13.95
CA ASP A 40 20.60 -16.88 -14.21
C ASP A 40 19.76 -16.27 -13.07
N PHE A 41 20.37 -16.02 -11.90
CA PHE A 41 19.67 -15.62 -10.66
C PHE A 41 20.16 -14.30 -10.07
N GLY A 42 20.90 -13.50 -10.85
CA GLY A 42 21.30 -12.15 -10.45
C GLY A 42 22.59 -11.67 -11.13
N TYR A 43 22.90 -10.40 -10.95
CA TYR A 43 24.11 -9.80 -11.53
C TYR A 43 25.32 -10.04 -10.63
N ARG A 44 26.52 -10.19 -11.22
CA ARG A 44 27.78 -10.08 -10.48
C ARG A 44 28.06 -8.59 -10.20
N ILE A 45 28.01 -8.18 -8.94
CA ILE A 45 28.07 -6.77 -8.52
C ILE A 45 29.35 -6.43 -7.75
N HIS A 46 30.19 -7.41 -7.41
CA HIS A 46 31.53 -7.23 -6.84
C HIS A 46 32.45 -8.42 -7.20
N ASP A 47 33.71 -8.37 -6.78
CA ASP A 47 34.76 -9.37 -7.04
C ASP A 47 34.30 -10.82 -6.92
N ALA A 48 33.56 -11.17 -5.87
CA ALA A 48 33.03 -12.52 -5.65
C ALA A 48 31.55 -12.52 -5.21
N LEU A 49 30.81 -11.46 -5.53
CA LEU A 49 29.46 -11.21 -5.03
C LEU A 49 28.45 -11.14 -6.18
N SER A 50 27.37 -11.90 -6.07
CA SER A 50 26.15 -11.70 -6.84
C SER A 50 25.12 -10.95 -6.00
N GLY A 51 24.36 -10.06 -6.64
CA GLY A 51 23.23 -9.38 -6.02
C GLY A 51 22.09 -10.33 -5.63
N SER A 52 22.04 -11.53 -6.23
CA SER A 52 20.90 -12.45 -6.18
C SER A 52 19.63 -11.80 -6.75
N MET A 53 18.46 -12.38 -6.48
CA MET A 53 17.14 -11.83 -6.79
C MET A 53 16.15 -12.26 -5.72
N HIS A 54 15.17 -11.41 -5.41
CA HIS A 54 14.13 -11.71 -4.43
C HIS A 54 12.89 -10.81 -4.65
N ASP A 55 11.74 -11.31 -4.19
CA ASP A 55 10.51 -10.54 -4.13
C ASP A 55 10.30 -10.03 -2.70
N HIS A 56 10.01 -8.74 -2.58
CA HIS A 56 9.39 -8.18 -1.39
C HIS A 56 7.88 -8.23 -1.58
N VAL A 57 7.16 -8.87 -0.66
CA VAL A 57 5.68 -8.84 -0.60
C VAL A 57 5.27 -8.59 0.84
N LEU A 58 4.54 -7.50 1.07
CA LEU A 58 4.09 -7.05 2.38
C LEU A 58 2.57 -6.94 2.36
N ASN A 59 1.90 -7.70 3.22
CA ASN A 59 0.45 -7.73 3.29
C ASN A 59 -0.10 -6.71 4.30
N PHE A 60 -1.17 -6.04 3.93
CA PHE A 60 -1.90 -5.08 4.76
C PHE A 60 -3.38 -5.48 4.85
N LYS A 61 -3.90 -5.53 6.07
CA LYS A 61 -5.35 -5.59 6.33
C LYS A 61 -5.93 -4.18 6.22
N ALA A 62 -6.83 -3.96 5.27
CA ALA A 62 -7.61 -2.73 5.12
C ALA A 62 -9.10 -3.05 5.31
N ASP A 63 -9.56 -2.85 6.55
CA ASP A 63 -10.91 -3.15 7.02
C ASP A 63 -11.77 -1.88 6.83
N PHE A 64 -12.54 -1.83 5.73
CA PHE A 64 -13.27 -0.63 5.33
C PHE A 64 -14.73 -0.70 5.77
N ASP A 65 -15.14 0.27 6.61
CA ASP A 65 -16.53 0.47 7.00
C ASP A 65 -17.12 1.73 6.34
N ILE A 66 -17.31 1.69 5.03
CA ILE A 66 -17.83 2.82 4.27
C ILE A 66 -19.30 3.07 4.65
N LEU A 67 -19.51 4.09 5.49
CA LEU A 67 -20.85 4.48 5.95
C LEU A 67 -21.60 3.34 6.67
N GLY A 68 -20.85 2.50 7.39
CA GLY A 68 -21.32 1.27 8.01
C GLY A 68 -20.64 0.04 7.42
N VAL A 69 -20.85 -1.11 8.07
CA VAL A 69 -20.14 -2.36 7.76
C VAL A 69 -20.59 -3.02 6.45
N ASN A 70 -21.85 -2.85 6.05
CA ASN A 70 -22.37 -3.51 4.84
C ASN A 70 -21.87 -2.83 3.57
N ASN A 71 -20.83 -3.39 2.96
CA ASN A 71 -20.15 -2.84 1.78
C ASN A 71 -20.07 -3.87 0.64
N SER A 72 -19.64 -3.41 -0.52
CA SER A 72 -19.39 -4.21 -1.70
C SER A 72 -18.14 -3.73 -2.41
N ILE A 73 -17.54 -4.61 -3.19
CA ILE A 73 -16.49 -4.21 -4.13
C ILE A 73 -17.09 -4.03 -5.52
N GLU A 74 -16.97 -2.82 -6.05
CA GLU A 74 -17.28 -2.51 -7.45
C GLU A 74 -15.97 -2.43 -8.25
N LEU A 75 -15.94 -3.15 -9.37
CA LEU A 75 -14.90 -3.01 -10.39
C LEU A 75 -15.45 -2.17 -11.54
N THR A 76 -14.79 -1.06 -11.85
CA THR A 76 -15.11 -0.21 -13.00
C THR A 76 -13.97 -0.26 -14.01
N THR A 77 -14.21 -0.88 -15.16
CA THR A 77 -13.22 -1.05 -16.23
C THR A 77 -13.47 -0.08 -17.38
N VAL A 78 -12.42 0.60 -17.81
CA VAL A 78 -12.41 1.38 -19.06
C VAL A 78 -12.08 0.43 -20.22
N ALA A 79 -13.08 0.09 -21.04
CA ALA A 79 -12.94 -0.87 -22.14
C ALA A 79 -13.06 -0.19 -23.51
N PRO A 80 -12.28 -0.62 -24.52
CA PRO A 80 -12.45 -0.15 -25.90
C PRO A 80 -13.74 -0.72 -26.50
N VAL A 81 -14.47 0.09 -27.28
CA VAL A 81 -15.68 -0.34 -27.96
C VAL A 81 -15.84 0.33 -29.32
N THR A 82 -16.38 -0.38 -30.30
CA THR A 82 -16.87 0.22 -31.55
C THR A 82 -18.38 0.38 -31.45
N ARG A 83 -18.87 1.63 -31.44
CA ARG A 83 -20.28 1.93 -31.20
C ARG A 83 -20.84 2.92 -32.21
N THR A 84 -22.10 2.70 -32.61
CA THR A 84 -22.89 3.66 -33.38
C THR A 84 -23.77 4.46 -32.42
N PHE A 85 -23.84 5.77 -32.64
CA PHE A 85 -24.64 6.69 -31.82
C PHE A 85 -25.84 7.22 -32.62
N THR A 86 -26.89 7.66 -31.91
CA THR A 86 -28.10 8.23 -32.55
C THR A 86 -27.76 9.41 -33.47
N TRP A 87 -26.75 10.21 -33.11
CA TRP A 87 -26.27 11.34 -33.87
C TRP A 87 -25.21 10.99 -34.93
N SER A 88 -24.73 9.74 -35.00
CA SER A 88 -23.63 9.37 -35.91
C SER A 88 -24.07 8.96 -37.32
N GLY A 89 -25.39 8.97 -37.60
CA GLY A 89 -25.93 8.72 -38.94
C GLY A 89 -25.56 7.35 -39.50
N GLY A 90 -25.57 6.31 -38.66
CA GLY A 90 -25.20 4.94 -39.03
C GLY A 90 -23.70 4.66 -39.09
N ARG A 91 -22.84 5.66 -38.84
CA ARG A 91 -21.38 5.47 -38.81
C ARG A 91 -20.93 5.01 -37.42
N SER A 92 -20.21 3.89 -37.37
CA SER A 92 -19.57 3.41 -36.15
C SER A 92 -18.37 4.28 -35.78
N ARG A 93 -18.10 4.42 -34.48
CA ARG A 93 -16.91 5.07 -33.93
C ARG A 93 -16.19 4.12 -32.98
N ASN A 94 -14.88 4.02 -33.14
CA ASN A 94 -14.01 3.41 -32.14
C ASN A 94 -13.84 4.40 -30.99
N THR A 95 -14.21 3.99 -29.79
CA THR A 95 -14.23 4.81 -28.58
C THR A 95 -14.04 3.91 -27.36
N MET A 96 -14.39 4.39 -26.18
CA MET A 96 -14.32 3.64 -24.92
C MET A 96 -15.66 3.67 -24.17
N THR A 97 -15.82 2.74 -23.24
CA THR A 97 -16.98 2.64 -22.35
C THR A 97 -16.57 2.24 -20.95
N LEU A 98 -17.48 2.38 -20.00
CA LEU A 98 -17.31 1.88 -18.63
C LEU A 98 -18.10 0.60 -18.48
N GLU A 99 -17.41 -0.47 -18.09
CA GLU A 99 -18.00 -1.74 -17.68
C GLU A 99 -17.94 -1.82 -16.16
N ARG A 100 -19.09 -1.98 -15.51
CA ARG A 100 -19.19 -2.03 -14.05
C ARG A 100 -19.65 -3.42 -13.62
N SER A 101 -19.00 -4.00 -12.63
CA SER A 101 -19.39 -5.25 -11.98
C SER A 101 -19.24 -5.15 -10.47
N ILE A 102 -20.02 -5.94 -9.75
CA ILE A 102 -19.93 -6.07 -8.28
C ILE A 102 -19.50 -7.50 -7.99
N LEU A 103 -18.47 -7.66 -7.16
CA LEU A 103 -18.02 -8.96 -6.70
C LEU A 103 -19.12 -9.64 -5.89
N SER A 104 -19.41 -10.89 -6.25
CA SER A 104 -20.53 -11.62 -5.66
C SER A 104 -20.13 -12.36 -4.38
N SER A 105 -18.96 -13.01 -4.40
CA SER A 105 -18.46 -13.90 -3.36
C SER A 105 -16.93 -13.98 -3.36
N GLU A 106 -16.38 -14.61 -2.34
CA GLU A 106 -14.94 -14.86 -2.18
C GLU A 106 -14.32 -15.69 -3.29
N ASP A 107 -15.11 -16.49 -4.02
CA ASP A 107 -14.66 -17.24 -5.20
C ASP A 107 -14.07 -16.31 -6.29
N GLU A 108 -14.51 -15.06 -6.31
CA GLU A 108 -14.04 -14.00 -7.21
C GLU A 108 -13.13 -12.99 -6.47
N GLY A 109 -12.91 -13.19 -5.16
CA GLY A 109 -12.29 -12.23 -4.24
C GLY A 109 -10.77 -12.11 -4.35
N ARG A 110 -10.10 -12.96 -5.14
CA ARG A 110 -8.64 -12.94 -5.34
C ARG A 110 -8.31 -12.52 -6.77
N PHE A 111 -7.69 -11.34 -6.94
CA PHE A 111 -7.40 -10.79 -8.26
C PHE A 111 -6.22 -9.81 -8.25
N ASN A 112 -5.71 -9.51 -9.45
CA ASN A 112 -4.55 -8.64 -9.66
C ASN A 112 -4.98 -7.30 -10.28
N TRP A 113 -4.09 -6.31 -10.21
CA TRP A 113 -4.30 -5.05 -10.93
C TRP A 113 -4.40 -5.31 -12.44
N GLY A 114 -5.43 -4.76 -13.07
CA GLY A 114 -5.70 -4.99 -14.49
C GLY A 114 -4.61 -4.40 -15.41
N PRO A 115 -4.42 -4.97 -16.61
CA PRO A 115 -3.46 -4.45 -17.58
C PRO A 115 -3.79 -3.00 -17.94
N ASN A 116 -2.74 -2.21 -18.21
CA ASN A 116 -2.87 -0.79 -18.55
C ASN A 116 -3.58 0.06 -17.47
N GLY A 117 -3.75 -0.45 -16.24
CA GLY A 117 -4.48 0.23 -15.17
C GLY A 117 -5.95 0.52 -15.53
N ALA A 118 -6.55 -0.28 -16.41
CA ALA A 118 -7.87 0.00 -16.98
C ALA A 118 -9.03 -0.25 -16.01
N THR A 119 -8.83 -1.12 -15.02
CA THR A 119 -9.83 -1.50 -14.00
C THR A 119 -9.55 -0.76 -12.70
N MET A 120 -10.56 -0.07 -12.19
CA MET A 120 -10.56 0.64 -10.92
C MET A 120 -11.36 -0.17 -9.89
N MET A 121 -10.79 -0.35 -8.70
CA MET A 121 -11.42 -1.07 -7.60
C MET A 121 -11.95 -0.09 -6.57
N HIS A 122 -13.23 -0.20 -6.24
CA HIS A 122 -13.92 0.67 -5.29
C HIS A 122 -14.53 -0.18 -4.17
N VAL A 123 -14.30 0.22 -2.93
CA VAL A 123 -15.11 -0.22 -1.79
C VAL A 123 -16.27 0.74 -1.67
N ILE A 124 -17.49 0.25 -1.84
CA ILE A 124 -18.71 1.07 -1.89
C ILE A 124 -19.75 0.59 -0.91
N ASN A 125 -20.67 1.49 -0.55
CA ASN A 125 -21.91 1.12 0.13
C ASN A 125 -23.10 1.38 -0.82
N GLN A 126 -23.80 0.32 -1.20
CA GLN A 126 -24.88 0.40 -2.18
C GLN A 126 -26.16 1.05 -1.64
N ASP A 127 -26.35 1.01 -0.32
CA ASP A 127 -27.49 1.63 0.36
C ASP A 127 -27.27 3.13 0.60
N ALA A 128 -26.03 3.60 0.48
CA ALA A 128 -25.65 4.99 0.68
C ALA A 128 -25.27 5.67 -0.64
N ARG A 129 -26.26 6.26 -1.32
CA ARG A 129 -26.06 7.01 -2.57
C ARG A 129 -25.80 8.50 -2.33
N ASN A 130 -25.02 9.10 -3.22
CA ASN A 130 -24.87 10.55 -3.28
C ASN A 130 -26.11 11.21 -3.94
N PRO A 131 -26.22 12.56 -3.97
CA PRO A 131 -27.37 13.26 -4.56
C PRO A 131 -27.64 12.97 -6.05
N TYR A 132 -26.70 12.34 -6.75
CA TYR A 132 -26.80 11.97 -8.17
C TYR A 132 -27.14 10.50 -8.37
N GLY A 133 -27.37 9.75 -7.29
CA GLY A 133 -27.70 8.33 -7.33
C GLY A 133 -26.50 7.40 -7.50
N GLU A 134 -25.26 7.89 -7.44
CA GLU A 134 -24.07 7.03 -7.49
C GLU A 134 -23.71 6.51 -6.08
N TYR A 135 -23.13 5.30 -6.03
CA TYR A 135 -22.67 4.70 -4.78
C TYR A 135 -21.54 5.50 -4.16
N ARG A 136 -21.59 5.71 -2.83
CA ARG A 136 -20.52 6.39 -2.09
C ARG A 136 -19.48 5.35 -1.69
N GLY A 137 -18.20 5.68 -1.88
CA GLY A 137 -17.12 4.74 -1.66
C GLY A 137 -15.74 5.35 -1.54
N TYR A 138 -14.75 4.48 -1.41
CA TYR A 138 -13.35 4.78 -1.56
C TYR A 138 -12.76 3.94 -2.68
N ARG A 139 -11.99 4.57 -3.57
CA ARG A 139 -11.19 3.87 -4.57
C ARG A 139 -9.87 3.44 -3.95
N VAL A 140 -9.48 2.19 -4.18
CA VAL A 140 -8.15 1.67 -3.89
C VAL A 140 -7.32 1.67 -5.16
N LEU A 141 -6.10 2.21 -5.11
CA LEU A 141 -5.21 2.28 -6.28
C LEU A 141 -3.72 2.08 -5.92
N PRO A 142 -2.90 1.49 -6.80
CA PRO A 142 -1.47 1.27 -6.58
C PRO A 142 -0.65 2.54 -6.91
N ALA A 143 -0.74 3.56 -6.06
CA ALA A 143 -0.17 4.89 -6.31
C ALA A 143 1.36 4.94 -6.50
N ALA A 144 2.10 4.00 -5.92
CA ALA A 144 3.55 3.91 -6.05
C ALA A 144 4.03 2.56 -6.64
N GLY A 145 3.12 1.84 -7.32
CA GLY A 145 3.38 0.48 -7.83
C GLY A 145 3.32 -0.58 -6.73
N THR A 146 2.97 -1.81 -7.11
CA THR A 146 2.89 -2.99 -6.25
C THR A 146 3.32 -4.23 -7.03
N ALA A 147 3.58 -5.32 -6.32
CA ALA A 147 3.80 -6.64 -6.89
C ALA A 147 3.38 -7.72 -5.87
N HIS A 148 3.01 -8.89 -6.38
CA HIS A 148 2.82 -10.12 -5.61
C HIS A 148 3.99 -11.08 -5.88
N LEU A 149 3.99 -12.22 -5.19
CA LEU A 149 5.03 -13.24 -5.32
C LEU A 149 5.05 -13.81 -6.75
N THR A 150 6.21 -13.80 -7.38
CA THR A 150 6.40 -14.36 -8.73
C THR A 150 6.33 -15.88 -8.72
N VAL A 151 6.87 -16.50 -7.66
CA VAL A 151 6.96 -17.96 -7.53
C VAL A 151 5.58 -18.55 -7.27
N GLN A 152 5.10 -19.36 -8.21
CA GLN A 152 3.90 -20.17 -8.07
C GLN A 152 4.24 -21.50 -7.38
N ASP A 153 3.33 -22.01 -6.55
CA ASP A 153 3.50 -23.28 -5.82
C ASP A 153 4.86 -23.41 -5.13
N SER A 154 5.27 -22.33 -4.44
CA SER A 154 6.59 -22.22 -3.83
C SER A 154 6.86 -23.37 -2.86
N SER A 155 7.85 -24.21 -3.19
CA SER A 155 8.28 -25.32 -2.33
C SER A 155 8.85 -24.85 -0.99
N ASN A 156 9.32 -23.60 -0.90
CA ASN A 156 9.82 -23.00 0.33
C ASN A 156 8.68 -22.58 1.29
N LEU A 157 7.55 -22.17 0.72
CA LEU A 157 6.46 -21.57 1.50
C LEU A 157 5.33 -22.56 1.75
N ALA A 158 5.07 -23.50 0.83
CA ALA A 158 3.89 -24.37 0.87
C ALA A 158 2.62 -23.58 1.26
N HIS A 159 2.11 -23.72 2.48
CA HIS A 159 0.90 -23.04 2.96
C HIS A 159 1.17 -21.78 3.82
N ALA A 160 2.44 -21.46 4.10
CA ALA A 160 2.82 -20.46 5.09
C ALA A 160 2.47 -19.01 4.69
N ALA A 161 2.26 -18.72 3.40
CA ALA A 161 2.09 -17.36 2.88
C ALA A 161 1.20 -17.25 1.63
N HIS A 162 0.08 -17.97 1.58
CA HIS A 162 -0.89 -17.86 0.46
C HIS A 162 -1.42 -16.43 0.23
N TRP A 163 -1.35 -15.57 1.23
CA TRP A 163 -1.65 -14.13 1.08
C TRP A 163 -0.73 -13.41 0.10
N ALA A 164 0.43 -13.97 -0.27
CA ALA A 164 1.39 -13.32 -1.14
C ALA A 164 1.11 -13.52 -2.65
N GLU A 165 0.09 -14.29 -3.02
CA GLU A 165 -0.11 -14.79 -4.39
C GLU A 165 -0.86 -13.83 -5.33
N TYR A 166 -1.55 -12.83 -4.77
CA TYR A 166 -2.37 -11.88 -5.53
C TYR A 166 -2.12 -10.45 -5.04
N ASP A 167 -2.36 -9.45 -5.88
CA ASP A 167 -2.24 -8.05 -5.47
C ASP A 167 -3.33 -7.65 -4.45
N ILE A 168 -4.56 -8.12 -4.70
CA ILE A 168 -5.77 -7.75 -3.97
C ILE A 168 -6.56 -9.01 -3.65
N GLN A 169 -6.97 -9.11 -2.39
CA GLN A 169 -7.71 -10.24 -1.85
C GLN A 169 -8.83 -9.72 -0.96
N VAL A 170 -10.05 -10.21 -1.11
CA VAL A 170 -11.22 -9.73 -0.38
C VAL A 170 -11.91 -10.92 0.26
N THR A 171 -12.09 -10.83 1.57
CA THR A 171 -12.80 -11.84 2.38
C THR A 171 -13.92 -11.17 3.15
N ARG A 172 -14.87 -11.95 3.64
CA ARG A 172 -15.80 -11.47 4.65
C ARG A 172 -15.04 -11.23 5.96
N GLN A 173 -15.51 -10.27 6.76
CA GLN A 173 -14.94 -10.02 8.08
C GLN A 173 -15.34 -11.13 9.07
N HIS A 174 -14.36 -11.60 9.83
CA HIS A 174 -14.56 -12.42 11.02
C HIS A 174 -13.57 -12.08 12.15
N ASP A 175 -14.05 -12.12 13.39
CA ASP A 175 -13.20 -11.95 14.58
C ASP A 175 -12.17 -13.09 14.77
N HIS A 176 -12.46 -14.28 14.22
CA HIS A 176 -11.55 -15.43 14.25
C HIS A 176 -10.51 -15.40 13.12
N GLU A 177 -10.57 -14.40 12.24
CA GLU A 177 -9.61 -14.13 11.17
C GLU A 177 -8.90 -12.76 11.34
N PRO A 178 -8.28 -12.49 12.51
CA PRO A 178 -7.77 -11.15 12.80
C PRO A 178 -6.51 -10.79 11.98
N ARG A 179 -5.87 -11.78 11.35
CA ARG A 179 -4.55 -11.64 10.71
C ARG A 179 -4.38 -12.66 9.58
N ALA A 180 -3.68 -12.26 8.52
CA ALA A 180 -3.35 -13.13 7.39
C ALA A 180 -2.18 -14.09 7.65
N ALA A 181 -1.43 -13.93 8.75
CA ALA A 181 -0.24 -14.71 9.05
C ALA A 181 -0.02 -14.93 10.55
N HIS A 182 0.81 -15.92 10.89
CA HIS A 182 1.36 -16.10 12.24
C HIS A 182 2.88 -15.94 12.26
N ALA A 183 3.43 -15.44 13.37
CA ALA A 183 4.87 -15.40 13.63
C ALA A 183 5.58 -16.78 13.57
N TYR A 184 4.81 -17.88 13.55
CA TYR A 184 5.31 -19.25 13.54
C TYR A 184 4.87 -20.05 12.31
N ASN A 185 4.28 -19.40 11.29
CA ASN A 185 3.96 -20.07 10.02
C ASN A 185 5.22 -20.72 9.40
N SER A 186 6.39 -20.15 9.61
CA SER A 186 7.67 -20.69 9.11
C SER A 186 8.15 -21.96 9.82
N GLN A 187 7.59 -22.30 10.98
CA GLN A 187 8.03 -23.46 11.76
C GLN A 187 7.41 -24.77 11.27
N ASP A 188 6.21 -24.70 10.70
CA ASP A 188 5.56 -25.80 10.00
C ASP A 188 4.83 -25.24 8.77
N ILE A 189 5.51 -25.25 7.62
CA ILE A 189 5.01 -24.66 6.39
C ILE A 189 3.86 -25.47 5.75
N HIS A 190 3.68 -26.73 6.16
CA HIS A 190 2.64 -27.62 5.64
C HIS A 190 1.38 -27.62 6.49
N ASN A 191 1.47 -27.17 7.75
CA ASN A 191 0.32 -26.98 8.62
C ASN A 191 0.51 -25.72 9.50
N PRO A 192 0.56 -24.54 8.88
CA PRO A 192 0.86 -23.30 9.60
C PRO A 192 -0.30 -22.92 10.53
N PRO A 193 -0.05 -22.23 11.66
CA PRO A 193 -1.12 -21.77 12.54
C PRO A 193 -2.16 -20.85 11.89
N VAL A 194 -1.78 -20.14 10.83
CA VAL A 194 -2.70 -19.37 9.98
C VAL A 194 -2.43 -19.74 8.53
N ASN A 195 -3.38 -20.40 7.90
CA ASN A 195 -3.40 -20.71 6.48
C ASN A 195 -4.37 -19.76 5.77
N PHE A 196 -3.84 -18.72 5.12
CA PHE A 196 -4.68 -17.66 4.52
C PHE A 196 -5.62 -18.17 3.40
N ALA A 197 -5.30 -19.30 2.76
CA ALA A 197 -6.18 -19.87 1.74
C ALA A 197 -7.51 -20.36 2.32
N GLU A 198 -7.57 -20.65 3.63
CA GLU A 198 -8.78 -21.12 4.32
C GLU A 198 -9.82 -20.01 4.52
N PHE A 199 -9.45 -18.74 4.35
CA PHE A 199 -10.37 -17.60 4.46
C PHE A 199 -11.27 -17.45 3.21
N PHE A 200 -11.07 -18.28 2.18
CA PHE A 200 -11.85 -18.24 0.94
C PHE A 200 -12.71 -19.51 0.85
N ASP A 201 -13.85 -19.50 1.53
CA ASP A 201 -14.77 -20.65 1.60
C ASP A 201 -16.09 -20.40 0.83
N GLY A 202 -16.13 -19.33 0.05
CA GLY A 202 -17.21 -19.00 -0.89
C GLY A 202 -18.26 -18.07 -0.27
N GLU A 203 -17.93 -17.36 0.80
CA GLU A 203 -18.87 -16.45 1.44
C GLU A 203 -19.28 -15.28 0.53
N PRO A 204 -20.51 -14.76 0.71
CA PRO A 204 -20.98 -13.61 -0.05
C PRO A 204 -20.25 -12.33 0.35
N LEU A 205 -19.91 -11.50 -0.65
CA LEU A 205 -19.23 -10.20 -0.47
C LEU A 205 -20.12 -8.98 -0.80
N ASN A 206 -21.38 -9.23 -1.14
CA ASN A 206 -22.30 -8.18 -1.60
C ASN A 206 -23.12 -7.60 -0.43
N GLN A 207 -22.83 -6.36 -0.03
CA GLN A 207 -23.44 -5.65 1.10
C GLN A 207 -23.24 -6.39 2.43
N THR A 208 -22.01 -6.84 2.66
CA THR A 208 -21.55 -7.50 3.89
C THR A 208 -20.37 -6.73 4.48
N ASP A 209 -20.05 -7.04 5.73
CA ASP A 209 -18.76 -6.65 6.31
C ASP A 209 -17.64 -7.39 5.59
N LEU A 210 -16.70 -6.65 5.00
CA LEU A 210 -15.65 -7.17 4.13
C LEU A 210 -14.29 -6.56 4.50
N VAL A 211 -13.25 -7.37 4.30
CA VAL A 211 -11.87 -6.97 4.52
C VAL A 211 -11.14 -6.99 3.19
N VAL A 212 -10.41 -5.92 2.88
CA VAL A 212 -9.51 -5.87 1.72
C VAL A 212 -8.07 -6.12 2.19
N TRP A 213 -7.48 -7.21 1.75
CA TRP A 213 -6.08 -7.57 1.98
C TRP A 213 -5.24 -7.14 0.78
N LEU A 214 -4.29 -6.24 1.01
CA LEU A 214 -3.51 -5.58 -0.04
C LEU A 214 -2.05 -5.96 0.06
N ASN A 215 -1.45 -6.35 -1.05
CA ASN A 215 -0.02 -6.53 -1.13
C ASN A 215 0.66 -5.29 -1.70
N LEU A 216 1.63 -4.79 -0.94
CA LEU A 216 2.70 -3.93 -1.45
C LEU A 216 3.88 -4.82 -1.80
N GLY A 217 4.62 -4.51 -2.86
CA GLY A 217 5.73 -5.36 -3.25
C GLY A 217 6.60 -4.82 -4.36
N MET A 218 7.76 -5.46 -4.50
CA MET A 218 8.83 -5.10 -5.43
C MET A 218 9.53 -6.39 -5.89
N HIS A 219 9.82 -6.48 -7.19
CA HIS A 219 10.81 -7.40 -7.71
C HIS A 219 12.20 -6.75 -7.61
N HIS A 220 13.10 -7.31 -6.80
CA HIS A 220 14.43 -6.74 -6.60
C HIS A 220 15.49 -7.68 -7.15
N VAL A 221 16.18 -7.22 -8.20
CA VAL A 221 17.39 -7.84 -8.72
C VAL A 221 18.53 -6.84 -8.47
N PRO A 222 19.23 -6.93 -7.31
CA PRO A 222 20.19 -5.92 -6.92
C PRO A 222 21.30 -5.72 -7.95
N HIS A 223 21.68 -4.46 -8.15
CA HIS A 223 22.76 -4.05 -9.04
C HIS A 223 23.86 -3.33 -8.25
N THR A 224 24.92 -2.86 -8.93
CA THR A 224 26.06 -2.20 -8.27
C THR A 224 25.67 -0.92 -7.50
N GLY A 225 24.51 -0.33 -7.78
CA GLY A 225 23.98 0.84 -7.06
C GLY A 225 23.34 0.49 -5.72
N ASP A 226 23.11 -0.79 -5.44
CA ASP A 226 22.70 -1.30 -4.11
C ASP A 226 23.90 -1.50 -3.17
N LEU A 227 25.11 -1.16 -3.60
CA LEU A 227 26.32 -1.17 -2.76
C LEU A 227 26.67 0.25 -2.29
N PRO A 228 26.87 0.49 -0.98
CA PRO A 228 26.79 -0.50 0.10
C PRO A 228 25.35 -0.87 0.49
N ASN A 229 24.37 -0.01 0.21
CA ASN A 229 22.98 -0.19 0.60
C ASN A 229 22.04 0.12 -0.56
N THR A 230 20.90 -0.56 -0.58
CA THR A 230 19.75 -0.19 -1.40
C THR A 230 19.22 1.18 -1.01
N VAL A 231 18.71 1.94 -1.97
CA VAL A 231 18.21 3.31 -1.77
C VAL A 231 16.69 3.37 -1.73
N PHE A 232 16.15 4.08 -0.74
CA PHE A 232 14.70 4.32 -0.59
C PHE A 232 14.03 5.01 -1.78
N THR A 233 14.80 5.65 -2.66
CA THR A 233 14.27 6.42 -3.80
C THR A 233 13.60 5.52 -4.84
N THR A 234 14.17 4.35 -5.10
CA THR A 234 13.70 3.40 -6.12
C THR A 234 13.03 2.16 -5.52
N ALA A 235 13.49 1.69 -4.36
CA ALA A 235 12.85 0.60 -3.64
C ALA A 235 11.66 1.12 -2.83
N ARG A 236 10.53 1.31 -3.52
CA ARG A 236 9.28 1.81 -2.95
C ARG A 236 8.06 1.07 -3.53
N SER A 237 7.03 0.92 -2.71
CA SER A 237 5.72 0.41 -3.13
C SER A 237 4.63 1.06 -2.27
N GLY A 238 3.44 1.27 -2.83
CA GLY A 238 2.37 1.94 -2.08
C GLY A 238 1.02 1.98 -2.77
N VAL A 239 -0.01 2.05 -1.94
CA VAL A 239 -1.42 2.18 -2.33
C VAL A 239 -2.01 3.46 -1.75
N GLN A 240 -3.10 3.92 -2.37
CA GLN A 240 -3.92 5.02 -1.85
C GLN A 240 -5.39 4.61 -1.79
N PHE A 241 -6.07 5.16 -0.79
CA PHE A 241 -7.52 5.10 -0.61
C PHE A 241 -8.05 6.52 -0.79
N THR A 242 -8.79 6.76 -1.87
CA THR A 242 -9.27 8.10 -2.21
C THR A 242 -10.80 8.14 -2.25
N PRO A 243 -11.46 9.20 -1.73
CA PRO A 243 -12.92 9.29 -1.79
C PRO A 243 -13.44 9.21 -3.23
N LEU A 244 -14.38 8.30 -3.48
CA LEU A 244 -15.03 8.11 -4.78
C LEU A 244 -16.52 8.32 -4.63
N ASN A 245 -17.05 9.36 -5.28
CA ASN A 245 -18.46 9.78 -5.15
C ASN A 245 -18.94 9.98 -3.70
N TYR A 246 -18.02 10.02 -2.73
CA TYR A 246 -18.30 9.98 -1.30
C TYR A 246 -18.83 11.32 -0.77
N LEU A 247 -18.29 12.42 -1.28
CA LEU A 247 -18.66 13.79 -0.93
C LEU A 247 -19.29 14.49 -2.14
N ALA A 248 -19.97 15.61 -1.88
CA ALA A 248 -20.55 16.44 -2.95
C ALA A 248 -19.49 17.14 -3.83
N GLY A 249 -18.25 17.24 -3.35
CA GLY A 249 -17.13 17.85 -4.06
C GLY A 249 -15.83 17.66 -3.29
N ASP A 250 -14.76 18.26 -3.81
CA ASP A 250 -13.42 18.20 -3.23
C ASP A 250 -13.38 18.87 -1.84
N PRO A 251 -13.11 18.13 -0.75
CA PRO A 251 -13.05 18.69 0.59
C PRO A 251 -11.82 19.58 0.81
N SER A 252 -10.78 19.47 -0.03
CA SER A 252 -9.58 20.31 0.09
C SER A 252 -9.90 21.79 -0.08
N ARG A 253 -10.98 22.12 -0.80
CA ARG A 253 -11.49 23.47 -1.03
C ARG A 253 -11.89 24.22 0.25
N GLN A 254 -12.00 23.53 1.38
CA GLN A 254 -12.29 24.12 2.68
C GLN A 254 -11.05 24.73 3.37
N THR A 255 -9.84 24.41 2.89
CA THR A 255 -8.61 24.96 3.49
C THR A 255 -8.48 26.46 3.25
N VAL A 256 -7.96 27.18 4.24
CA VAL A 256 -7.59 28.60 4.10
C VAL A 256 -6.25 28.78 3.40
N ASN A 257 -5.40 27.74 3.37
CA ASN A 257 -4.08 27.75 2.74
C ASN A 257 -4.18 27.64 1.21
N MET A 258 -4.87 28.61 0.60
CA MET A 258 -5.06 28.75 -0.83
C MET A 258 -5.00 30.23 -1.22
N VAL A 259 -4.74 30.51 -2.50
CA VAL A 259 -4.63 31.88 -3.00
C VAL A 259 -5.36 32.04 -4.32
N ARG A 260 -5.97 33.21 -4.52
CA ARG A 260 -6.49 33.63 -5.83
C ARG A 260 -5.93 35.00 -6.17
N VAL A 261 -5.26 35.09 -7.31
CA VAL A 261 -4.75 36.35 -7.87
C VAL A 261 -5.57 36.70 -9.10
N ASN A 262 -6.29 37.82 -9.05
CA ASN A 262 -6.86 38.45 -10.24
C ASN A 262 -5.84 39.47 -10.76
N TYR A 263 -5.70 39.60 -12.08
CA TYR A 263 -4.72 40.49 -12.70
C TYR A 263 -5.26 41.11 -13.99
N ALA A 264 -4.77 42.32 -14.30
CA ALA A 264 -5.06 43.04 -15.54
C ALA A 264 -3.94 44.05 -15.84
N ASN A 265 -3.73 44.38 -17.12
CA ASN A 265 -2.76 45.39 -17.57
C ASN A 265 -1.34 45.21 -16.99
N GLY A 266 -0.88 43.97 -16.86
CA GLY A 266 0.46 43.66 -16.34
C GLY A 266 0.62 43.76 -14.82
N SER A 267 -0.48 43.86 -14.05
CA SER A 267 -0.45 43.96 -12.59
C SER A 267 -1.54 43.12 -11.91
N ALA A 268 -1.29 42.67 -10.68
CA ALA A 268 -2.31 42.06 -9.84
C ALA A 268 -3.35 43.13 -9.43
N THR A 269 -4.63 42.84 -9.65
CA THR A 269 -5.75 43.71 -9.27
C THR A 269 -6.36 43.32 -7.93
N GLU A 270 -6.26 42.05 -7.56
CA GLU A 270 -6.74 41.53 -6.27
C GLU A 270 -5.96 40.27 -5.90
N VAL A 271 -5.60 40.15 -4.61
CA VAL A 271 -5.02 38.93 -4.03
C VAL A 271 -5.91 38.52 -2.86
N LYS A 272 -6.59 37.37 -2.97
CA LYS A 272 -7.34 36.77 -1.86
C LYS A 272 -6.53 35.64 -1.25
N THR A 273 -6.20 35.77 0.03
CA THR A 273 -5.44 34.80 0.83
C THR A 273 -6.33 33.93 1.71
N PHE A 274 -7.65 34.17 1.70
CA PHE A 274 -8.68 33.37 2.38
C PHE A 274 -8.46 33.19 3.89
N GLY A 275 -7.73 34.11 4.54
CA GLY A 275 -7.52 34.12 5.98
C GLY A 275 -6.36 33.24 6.47
N GLN A 276 -5.45 32.80 5.59
CA GLN A 276 -4.22 32.15 6.02
C GLN A 276 -3.33 33.10 6.84
N ALA A 277 -2.43 32.53 7.65
CA ALA A 277 -1.49 33.33 8.44
C ALA A 277 -0.57 34.16 7.54
N GLU A 278 -0.48 35.46 7.83
CA GLU A 278 0.43 36.41 7.18
C GLU A 278 1.58 36.80 8.12
N GLU A 279 1.91 35.92 9.07
CA GLU A 279 2.90 36.18 10.10
C GLU A 279 4.32 36.24 9.53
N VAL A 280 5.04 37.29 9.93
CA VAL A 280 6.49 37.38 9.75
C VAL A 280 7.13 37.06 11.09
N CYS A 281 7.72 35.88 11.22
CA CYS A 281 8.41 35.45 12.43
C CYS A 281 9.84 34.98 12.13
N THR A 282 10.67 35.00 13.17
CA THR A 282 12.04 34.46 13.11
C THR A 282 12.10 33.20 13.96
N VAL A 283 12.55 32.10 13.37
CA VAL A 283 12.78 30.84 14.08
C VAL A 283 14.29 30.59 14.14
N PRO A 284 14.88 30.34 15.32
CA PRO A 284 16.27 29.95 15.40
C PRO A 284 16.43 28.54 14.79
N ILE A 285 17.25 28.44 13.74
CA ILE A 285 17.57 27.15 13.13
C ILE A 285 18.73 26.54 13.94
N THR A 286 18.42 25.59 14.81
CA THR A 286 19.42 24.78 15.51
C THR A 286 19.83 23.58 14.66
N GLY A 287 21.09 23.14 14.77
CA GLY A 287 21.57 21.97 14.05
C GLY A 287 20.95 20.68 14.60
N ILE A 288 20.33 19.88 13.74
CA ILE A 288 19.74 18.57 14.12
C ILE A 288 20.81 17.61 14.67
N GLY A 289 22.08 17.79 14.28
CA GLY A 289 23.19 16.92 14.71
C GLY A 289 23.45 16.90 16.22
N GLU A 290 23.06 17.93 16.98
CA GLU A 290 23.20 17.93 18.45
C GLU A 290 22.31 16.88 19.12
N GLU A 291 21.14 16.60 18.53
CA GLU A 291 20.19 15.61 19.06
C GLU A 291 20.67 14.17 18.81
N LEU A 292 21.53 13.92 17.81
CA LEU A 292 22.04 12.58 17.53
C LEU A 292 22.95 12.03 18.64
N TRP A 293 23.68 12.91 19.34
CA TRP A 293 24.49 12.52 20.51
C TRP A 293 23.67 11.99 21.68
N ARG A 294 22.35 12.22 21.68
CA ARG A 294 21.42 11.72 22.69
C ARG A 294 20.83 10.35 22.35
N TYR A 295 21.22 9.74 21.24
CA TYR A 295 20.76 8.39 20.90
C TYR A 295 21.25 7.38 21.94
N GLN A 296 20.31 6.70 22.60
CA GLN A 296 20.58 5.78 23.71
C GLN A 296 20.21 4.31 23.40
N GLY A 297 19.64 4.05 22.22
CA GLY A 297 19.15 2.72 21.85
C GLY A 297 17.99 2.24 22.72
N ASP A 298 17.91 0.92 22.93
CA ASP A 298 16.83 0.27 23.66
C ASP A 298 17.08 0.28 25.17
N VAL A 299 16.10 0.78 25.93
CA VAL A 299 16.12 0.77 27.40
C VAL A 299 15.33 -0.44 27.89
N VAL A 300 16.03 -1.41 28.46
CA VAL A 300 15.44 -2.66 28.95
C VAL A 300 15.04 -2.54 30.41
N VAL A 301 13.85 -3.03 30.72
CA VAL A 301 13.31 -3.08 32.09
C VAL A 301 12.91 -4.51 32.41
N ARG A 302 13.60 -5.14 33.36
CA ARG A 302 13.32 -6.51 33.79
C ARG A 302 11.89 -6.65 34.31
N LYS A 303 11.16 -7.65 33.79
CA LYS A 303 9.78 -7.96 34.22
C LYS A 303 9.69 -9.12 35.22
N PHE A 304 10.71 -9.97 35.33
CA PHE A 304 10.77 -11.03 36.34
C PHE A 304 12.21 -11.33 36.82
N PRO A 305 12.52 -11.20 38.14
CA PRO A 305 11.73 -10.46 39.12
C PRO A 305 11.51 -9.02 38.63
N TYR A 306 10.29 -8.49 38.81
CA TYR A 306 9.93 -7.16 38.33
C TYR A 306 10.78 -6.11 39.03
N ASN A 307 11.59 -5.37 38.25
CA ASN A 307 12.44 -4.32 38.78
C ASN A 307 12.42 -3.10 37.86
N PRO A 308 11.39 -2.24 37.97
CA PRO A 308 11.26 -1.05 37.12
C PRO A 308 12.26 0.06 37.45
N ASN A 309 12.90 0.01 38.62
CA ASN A 309 13.82 1.04 39.10
C ASN A 309 15.26 0.81 38.64
N ASP A 310 15.51 -0.26 37.90
CA ASP A 310 16.84 -0.68 37.44
C ASP A 310 16.81 -0.96 35.92
N PRO A 311 16.57 0.08 35.09
CA PRO A 311 16.68 -0.05 33.65
C PRO A 311 18.15 -0.24 33.25
N TYR A 312 18.38 -1.01 32.20
CA TYR A 312 19.71 -1.26 31.65
C TYR A 312 19.65 -1.26 30.12
N TYR A 313 20.82 -1.36 29.48
CA TYR A 313 20.94 -1.45 28.03
C TYR A 313 21.46 -2.84 27.68
N GLU A 314 20.77 -3.56 26.79
CA GLU A 314 21.29 -4.81 26.21
C GLU A 314 22.12 -4.45 24.97
N MET A 315 23.42 -4.71 25.03
CA MET A 315 24.30 -4.56 23.87
C MET A 315 24.40 -5.90 23.13
N GLU A 316 24.43 -5.88 21.79
CA GLU A 316 24.72 -7.10 21.00
C GLU A 316 26.10 -7.66 21.41
N GLY A 317 26.13 -8.70 22.24
CA GLY A 317 27.35 -9.35 22.72
C GLY A 317 27.31 -9.85 24.17
N ASP A 318 26.31 -9.44 24.96
CA ASP A 318 26.19 -9.79 26.39
C ASP A 318 25.32 -11.05 26.65
N ALA A 319 25.07 -11.87 25.61
CA ALA A 319 24.36 -13.15 25.68
C ALA A 319 25.21 -14.30 25.10
#